data_AF-A0A1I2F928-F1
#
_entry.id   AF-A0A1I2F928-F1
#
_cell.length_a   1.000
_cell.length_b   1.000
_cell.length_c   1.000
_cell.angle_alpha   90.00
_cell.angle_beta   90.00
_cell.angle_gamma   90.00
#
_symmetry.space_group_name_H-M   'P 1'
#
loop_
_entity.id
_entity.type
_entity.pdbx_description
1 polymer ?
#
loop_
_entity_poly.entity_id
_entity_poly.type
_entity_poly.pdbx_seq_one_letter_code
_entity_poly.pdbx_strand_id
1 'polypeptide(L)' 'MKTCGIDNCSKPIKARDLCSMHHQRLMRHGDPLIVMPRRTKKLVDCTWINCSSQAVSKGLCVKHYYINRVSKRNDQINVR' A
#
# COMPACT_ATOMS: atom_id res chain seq x y z
N MET A 1 16.28 -3.54 29.04
CA MET A 1 15.42 -3.28 27.87
C MET A 1 14.49 -4.46 27.69
N LYS A 2 13.17 -4.24 27.56
CA LYS A 2 12.23 -5.34 27.34
C LYS A 2 12.12 -5.63 25.82
N THR A 3 12.30 -6.88 25.43
CA THR A 3 12.24 -7.35 24.03
C THR A 3 10.90 -7.99 23.73
N CYS A 4 10.49 -7.97 22.47
CA CYS A 4 9.24 -8.58 22.02
C CYS A 4 9.08 -10.01 22.52
N GLY A 5 7.91 -10.37 23.03
CA GLY A 5 7.57 -11.73 23.47
C GLY A 5 7.32 -12.73 22.34
N ILE A 6 7.85 -12.46 21.14
CA ILE A 6 7.77 -13.38 20.01
C ILE A 6 9.14 -14.02 19.80
N ASP A 7 9.14 -15.34 19.66
CA ASP A 7 10.33 -16.11 19.34
C ASP A 7 11.02 -15.55 18.09
N ASN A 8 12.34 -15.41 18.16
CA ASN A 8 13.17 -14.77 17.12
C ASN A 8 12.90 -13.27 16.87
N CYS A 9 12.40 -12.52 17.87
CA CYS A 9 12.24 -11.06 17.76
C CYS A 9 12.98 -10.27 18.84
N SER A 10 14.18 -9.78 18.52
CA SER A 10 14.99 -8.95 19.43
C SER A 10 14.63 -7.45 19.41
N LYS A 11 13.47 -7.09 18.84
CA LYS A 11 13.03 -5.69 18.76
C LYS A 11 12.46 -5.21 20.10
N PRO A 12 12.61 -3.92 20.46
CA PRO A 12 12.08 -3.39 21.70
C PRO A 12 10.55 -3.45 21.73
N ILE A 13 10.00 -3.74 22.91
CA ILE A 13 8.55 -3.70 23.15
C ILE A 13 8.05 -2.27 22.97
N LYS A 14 6.93 -2.14 22.25
CA LYS A 14 6.19 -0.88 22.13
C LYS A 14 4.90 -0.90 22.93
N ALA A 15 4.15 -2.00 22.89
CA ALA A 15 2.88 -2.16 23.61
C ALA A 15 2.48 -3.65 23.67
N ARG A 16 1.75 -4.05 24.72
CA ARG A 16 1.25 -5.43 24.92
C ARG A 16 2.33 -6.51 24.77
N ASP A 17 3.53 -6.26 25.33
CA ASP A 17 4.71 -7.12 25.21
C ASP A 17 5.17 -7.44 23.77
N LEU A 18 4.70 -6.65 22.79
CA LEU A 18 5.03 -6.79 21.38
C LEU A 18 5.82 -5.59 20.87
N CYS A 19 6.70 -5.84 19.90
CA CYS A 19 7.33 -4.76 19.14
C CYS A 19 6.30 -4.03 18.26
N SER A 20 6.68 -2.86 17.74
CA SER A 20 5.80 -2.04 16.88
C SER A 20 5.20 -2.82 15.70
N MET A 21 6.01 -3.67 15.05
CA MET A 21 5.60 -4.50 13.91
C MET A 21 4.58 -5.57 14.31
N HIS A 22 4.85 -6.34 15.37
CA HIS A 22 3.97 -7.41 15.82
C HIS A 22 2.68 -6.88 16.42
N HIS A 23 2.75 -5.77 17.16
CA HIS A 23 1.56 -5.07 17.63
C HIS A 23 0.69 -4.60 16.45
N GLN A 24 1.30 -4.04 15.39
CA GLN A 24 0.57 -3.61 14.19
C GLN A 24 -0.07 -4.76 13.42
N ARG A 25 0.59 -5.91 13.34
CA ARG A 25 0.04 -7.13 12.74
C ARG A 25 -1.15 -7.66 13.53
N LEU A 26 -1.01 -7.76 14.85
CA LEU A 26 -2.10 -8.12 15.77
C LEU A 26 -3.32 -7.20 15.57
N MET A 27 -3.12 -5.88 15.50
CA MET A 27 -4.21 -4.91 15.33
C MET A 27 -4.91 -4.99 13.97
N ARG A 28 -4.20 -5.34 12.90
CA ARG A 28 -4.75 -5.37 11.53
C ARG A 28 -5.33 -6.71 11.13
N HIS A 29 -4.80 -7.80 11.69
CA HIS A 29 -5.03 -9.15 11.20
C HIS A 29 -5.36 -10.16 12.32
N GLY A 30 -5.32 -9.76 13.59
CA GLY A 30 -5.61 -10.64 14.73
C GLY A 30 -4.46 -11.56 15.15
N ASP A 31 -3.42 -11.69 14.32
CA ASP A 31 -2.25 -12.54 14.58
C ASP A 31 -0.95 -11.72 14.42
N PRO A 32 -0.08 -11.63 15.46
CA PRO A 32 1.19 -10.93 15.36
C PRO A 32 2.22 -11.67 14.49
N LEU A 33 2.12 -12.98 14.32
CA LEU A 33 3.05 -13.80 13.54
C LEU A 33 2.72 -13.83 12.04
N ILE A 34 1.59 -13.26 11.63
CA ILE A 34 1.16 -13.29 10.24
C ILE A 34 2.22 -12.67 9.31
N VAL A 35 2.63 -13.45 8.32
CA VAL A 35 3.50 -13.01 7.23
C VAL A 35 2.68 -12.99 5.95
N MET A 36 2.24 -11.81 5.51
CA MET A 36 1.61 -11.68 4.20
C MET A 36 2.68 -11.64 3.10
N PRO A 37 2.47 -12.36 1.99
CA PRO A 37 3.36 -12.28 0.84
C PRO A 37 3.40 -10.85 0.31
N ARG A 38 4.57 -10.40 -0.14
CA ARG A 38 4.66 -9.13 -0.86
C ARG A 38 3.82 -9.24 -2.12
N ARG A 39 2.90 -8.31 -2.33
CA ARG A 39 2.15 -8.22 -3.59
C ARG A 39 3.15 -7.90 -4.70
N THR A 40 3.36 -8.83 -5.63
CA THR A 40 4.07 -8.58 -6.87
C THR A 40 3.19 -7.72 -7.77
N LYS A 41 3.70 -6.58 -8.24
CA LYS A 41 2.97 -5.76 -9.21
C LYS A 41 2.96 -6.49 -10.56
N LYS A 42 1.78 -6.70 -11.15
CA LYS A 42 1.68 -7.11 -12.54
C LYS A 42 2.05 -5.91 -13.41
N LEU A 43 3.02 -6.09 -14.32
CA LEU A 43 3.33 -5.09 -15.34
C LEU A 43 2.20 -5.14 -16.35
N VAL A 44 1.40 -4.07 -16.38
CA VAL A 44 0.30 -3.89 -17.33
C VAL A 44 0.52 -2.59 -18.08
N ASP A 45 0.12 -2.54 -19.34
CA ASP A 45 0.24 -1.33 -20.13
C ASP A 45 -0.76 -0.27 -19.69
N CYS A 46 -0.46 0.99 -20.02
CA CYS A 46 -1.34 2.10 -19.73
C CYS A 46 -2.62 1.99 -20.57
N THR A 47 -3.77 2.04 -19.90
CA THR A 47 -5.11 2.04 -20.51
C THR A 47 -5.45 3.33 -21.27
N TRP A 48 -4.52 4.28 -21.38
CA TRP A 48 -4.76 5.55 -22.04
C TRP A 48 -4.57 5.38 -23.55
N ILE A 49 -5.44 6.01 -24.35
CA ILE A 49 -5.42 5.91 -25.81
C ILE A 49 -4.04 6.32 -26.33
N ASN A 50 -3.41 5.45 -27.13
CA ASN A 50 -2.07 5.64 -27.69
C ASN A 50 -0.96 5.83 -26.64
N CYS A 51 -1.02 5.10 -25.51
CA CYS A 51 0.04 5.10 -24.51
C CYS A 51 0.67 3.72 -24.31
N SER A 52 1.91 3.54 -24.78
CA SER A 52 2.68 2.30 -24.61
C SER A 52 3.53 2.28 -23.33
N SER A 53 3.24 3.16 -22.36
CA SER A 53 3.97 3.19 -21.09
C SER A 53 3.39 2.20 -20.09
N GLN A 54 4.21 1.71 -19.16
CA GLN A 54 3.75 0.81 -18.10
C GLN A 54 2.88 1.54 -17.08
N ALA A 55 1.78 0.90 -16.70
CA ALA A 55 0.90 1.37 -15.65
C ALA A 55 1.50 1.15 -14.27
N VAL A 56 1.39 2.18 -13.43
CA VAL A 56 1.87 2.15 -12.04
C VAL A 56 0.74 1.97 -11.04
N SER A 57 -0.46 2.47 -11.37
CA SER A 57 -1.64 2.47 -10.50
C SER A 57 -2.90 2.63 -11.33
N LYS A 58 -3.98 1.91 -10.98
CA LYS A 58 -5.30 1.98 -11.64
C LYS A 58 -5.24 1.79 -13.16
N GLY A 59 -4.28 1.01 -13.68
CA GLY A 59 -4.10 0.82 -15.12
C GLY A 59 -3.57 2.04 -15.87
N LEU A 60 -3.03 3.04 -15.18
CA LEU A 60 -2.48 4.27 -15.76
C LEU A 60 -0.99 4.40 -15.47
N CYS A 61 -0.23 4.93 -16.42
CA CYS A 61 1.16 5.34 -16.20
C CYS A 61 1.22 6.55 -15.24
N VAL A 62 2.42 6.91 -14.75
CA VAL A 62 2.57 8.00 -13.77
C VAL A 62 1.93 9.31 -14.26
N LYS A 63 2.18 9.66 -15.54
CA LYS A 63 1.67 10.89 -16.17
C LYS A 63 0.15 10.88 -16.28
N HIS A 64 -0.43 9.81 -16.81
CA HIS A 64 -1.87 9.70 -16.97
C HIS A 64 -2.61 9.50 -15.65
N TYR A 65 -1.98 8.89 -14.64
CA TYR A 65 -2.52 8.84 -13.29
C TYR A 65 -2.62 10.25 -12.68
N TYR A 66 -1.61 11.10 -12.88
CA TYR A 66 -1.63 12.49 -12.44
C TYR A 66 -2.73 13.28 -13.16
N ILE A 67 -2.79 13.19 -14.49
CA ILE A 67 -3.84 13.86 -15.29
C ILE A 67 -5.22 13.41 -14.84
N ASN A 68 -5.48 12.10 -14.78
CA ASN A 68 -6.77 11.57 -14.31
C ASN A 68 -7.12 12.02 -12.88
N ARG A 69 -6.13 12.14 -11.97
CA ARG A 69 -6.35 12.64 -10.62
C ARG A 69 -6.75 14.12 -10.61
N VAL A 70 -6.17 14.94 -11.49
CA VAL A 70 -6.48 16.38 -11.59
C VAL A 70 -7.78 16.62 -12.36
N SER A 71 -8.01 15.93 -13.48
CA SER A 71 -9.22 16.06 -14.30
C SER A 71 -10.49 15.64 -13.56
N LYS A 72 -10.46 14.58 -12.73
CA LYS A 72 -11.61 14.19 -11.88
C LYS A 72 -12.03 15.24 -10.85
N ARG A 73 -11.17 16.22 -10.57
CA ARG A 73 -11.50 17.38 -9.75
C ARG A 73 -12.24 18.46 -10.56
N ASN A 74 -11.99 18.53 -11.86
CA ASN A 74 -12.62 19.50 -12.78
C ASN A 74 -13.95 18.99 -13.36
N ASP A 75 -14.18 17.68 -13.47
CA ASP A 75 -15.48 17.12 -13.86
C ASP A 75 -16.61 17.36 -12.83
N GLN A 76 -16.26 17.73 -11.59
CA GLN A 76 -17.24 18.17 -10.57
C GLN A 76 -17.54 19.68 -10.65
N ILE A 77 -16.86 20.41 -11.54
CA ILE A 77 -17.07 21.84 -11.81
C ILE A 77 -17.22 22.01 -13.33
N ASN A 78 -18.22 21.35 -13.91
CA ASN A 78 -18.89 21.76 -15.16
C ASN A 78 -20.05 20.80 -15.41
N VAL A 79 -21.11 20.95 -14.61
CA VAL A 79 -22.45 20.61 -15.04
C VAL A 79 -23.10 21.92 -15.48
N ARG A 80 -23.33 21.99 -16.80
CA ARG A 80 -24.02 23.02 -17.61
C ARG A 80 -23.20 24.21 -18.09
#